data_AF-A0A0A8LDJ1-F1
#
_entry.id   AF-A0A0A8LDJ1-F1
#
_cell.length_a   1.000
_cell.length_b   1.000
_cell.length_c   1.000
_cell.angle_alpha   90.00
_cell.angle_beta   90.00
_cell.angle_gamma   90.00
#
_symmetry.space_group_name_H-M   'P 1'
#
loop_
_entity.id
_entity.type
_entity.pdbx_description
1 polymer ?
#
loop_
_entity_poly.entity_id
_entity_poly.type
_entity_poly.pdbx_seq_one_letter_code
_entity_poly.pdbx_strand_id
1 'polypeptide(L)'
;MIPVKQGFKTLILPHVRGFHCTPITFLKKWNELNKNDKQDFIKNYVSLYKEKYPCSKSNVMYRALASEMDEYNDTPYVFGVLYNEIRAVERGESTDNKKGSGPMGDSDFAKLLYK
;
A
#
# COMPACT_ATOMS: atom_id res chain seq x y z
N MET A 1 -58.81 -19.94 -42.12
CA MET A 1 -57.33 -19.91 -42.17
C MET A 1 -56.86 -18.91 -41.13
N ILE A 2 -56.07 -19.35 -40.14
CA ILE A 2 -55.61 -18.55 -39.00
C ILE A 2 -54.07 -18.49 -39.10
N PRO A 3 -53.40 -17.33 -39.02
CA PRO A 3 -51.96 -17.31 -38.91
C PRO A 3 -51.52 -17.43 -37.44
N VAL A 4 -50.66 -18.42 -37.18
CA VAL A 4 -49.97 -18.65 -35.90
C VAL A 4 -48.80 -17.67 -35.79
N LYS A 5 -48.75 -16.89 -34.70
CA LYS A 5 -47.57 -16.08 -34.34
C LYS A 5 -46.56 -16.96 -33.59
N GLN A 6 -45.39 -17.19 -34.17
CA GLN A 6 -44.25 -17.81 -33.47
C GLN A 6 -43.48 -16.74 -32.70
N GLY A 7 -43.43 -16.88 -31.37
CA GLY A 7 -42.62 -16.06 -30.48
C GLY A 7 -41.22 -16.65 -30.33
N PHE A 8 -40.20 -15.89 -30.70
CA PHE A 8 -38.80 -16.20 -30.40
C PHE A 8 -38.54 -15.99 -28.90
N LYS A 9 -38.12 -17.04 -28.20
CA LYS A 9 -37.61 -16.95 -26.83
C LYS A 9 -36.11 -16.70 -26.87
N THR A 10 -35.68 -15.49 -26.54
CA THR A 10 -34.27 -15.15 -26.36
C THR A 10 -33.75 -15.84 -25.09
N LEU A 11 -32.79 -16.74 -25.25
CA LEU A 11 -32.09 -17.38 -24.15
C LEU A 11 -31.03 -16.42 -23.61
N ILE A 12 -31.20 -15.96 -22.38
CA ILE A 12 -30.19 -15.18 -21.66
C ILE A 12 -29.11 -16.14 -21.17
N LEU A 13 -27.92 -16.03 -21.76
CA LEU A 13 -26.71 -16.73 -21.30
C LEU A 13 -26.33 -16.21 -19.90
N PRO A 14 -26.06 -17.10 -18.92
CA PRO A 14 -25.59 -16.68 -17.62
C PRO A 14 -24.21 -16.03 -17.76
N HIS A 15 -24.11 -14.78 -17.30
CA HIS A 15 -22.87 -14.04 -17.20
C HIS A 15 -21.95 -14.76 -16.21
N VAL A 16 -20.93 -15.45 -16.72
CA VAL A 16 -19.88 -16.08 -15.91
C VAL A 16 -19.13 -14.95 -15.20
N ARG A 17 -19.38 -14.79 -13.90
CA ARG A 17 -18.59 -13.89 -13.05
C ARG A 17 -17.18 -14.45 -12.96
N GLY A 18 -16.27 -13.89 -13.75
CA GLY A 18 -14.84 -14.18 -13.63
C GLY A 18 -14.37 -13.74 -12.24
N PHE A 19 -13.96 -14.68 -11.41
CA PHE A 19 -13.24 -14.35 -10.18
C PHE A 19 -11.86 -13.85 -10.58
N HIS A 20 -11.65 -12.53 -10.47
CA HIS A 20 -10.31 -11.96 -10.55
C HIS A 20 -9.50 -12.47 -9.35
N CYS A 21 -8.66 -13.48 -9.57
CA CYS A 21 -7.54 -13.76 -8.67
C CYS A 21 -6.53 -12.61 -8.83
N THR A 22 -6.60 -11.61 -7.96
CA THR A 22 -5.45 -10.72 -7.79
C THR A 22 -4.31 -11.58 -7.23
N PRO A 23 -3.11 -11.56 -7.84
CA PRO A 23 -1.97 -12.26 -7.28
C PRO A 23 -1.74 -11.71 -5.87
N ILE A 24 -1.74 -12.60 -4.89
CA ILE A 24 -1.39 -12.26 -3.51
C ILE A 24 0.09 -11.88 -3.54
N THR A 25 0.38 -10.58 -3.64
CA THR A 25 1.72 -10.08 -3.36
C THR A 25 1.96 -10.32 -1.88
N PHE A 26 2.83 -11.30 -1.58
CA PHE A 26 3.34 -11.51 -0.24
C PHE A 26 4.19 -10.30 0.11
N LEU A 27 3.60 -9.34 0.82
CA LEU A 27 4.31 -8.20 1.37
C LEU A 27 4.81 -8.59 2.75
N LYS A 28 6.12 -8.50 2.97
CA LYS A 28 6.73 -8.78 4.27
C LYS A 28 6.25 -7.80 5.32
N LYS A 29 6.09 -8.25 6.56
CA LYS A 29 5.85 -7.40 7.74
C LYS A 29 7.16 -6.78 8.21
N TRP A 30 7.09 -5.68 8.95
CA TRP A 30 8.29 -4.99 9.47
C TRP A 30 9.26 -5.91 10.24
N ASN A 31 8.73 -6.81 11.06
CA ASN A 31 9.55 -7.72 11.88
C ASN A 31 10.26 -8.82 11.06
N GLU A 32 9.80 -9.07 9.82
CA GLU A 32 10.40 -10.03 8.89
C GLU A 32 11.56 -9.40 8.10
N LEU A 33 11.69 -8.07 8.10
CA LEU A 33 12.77 -7.36 7.42
C LEU A 33 14.08 -7.47 8.21
N ASN A 34 15.17 -7.68 7.46
CA ASN A 34 16.50 -7.54 8.01
C ASN A 34 16.79 -6.05 8.32
N LYS A 35 17.88 -5.80 9.05
CA LYS A 35 18.24 -4.45 9.49
C LYS A 35 18.49 -3.49 8.31
N ASN A 36 19.20 -3.94 7.28
CA ASN A 36 19.53 -3.12 6.12
C ASN A 36 18.27 -2.72 5.37
N ASP A 37 17.35 -3.67 5.13
CA ASP A 37 16.06 -3.41 4.47
C ASP A 37 15.23 -2.36 5.25
N LYS A 38 15.26 -2.41 6.58
CA LYS A 38 14.60 -1.42 7.43
C LYS A 38 15.24 -0.03 7.27
N GLN A 39 16.57 0.05 7.32
CA GLN A 39 17.28 1.32 7.18
C GLN A 39 17.09 1.93 5.77
N ASP A 40 17.09 1.10 4.74
CA ASP A 40 16.83 1.50 3.36
C ASP A 40 15.40 2.00 3.18
N PHE A 41 14.41 1.29 3.74
CA PHE A 41 13.03 1.77 3.79
C PHE A 41 12.95 3.16 4.42
N ILE A 42 13.59 3.37 5.58
CA ILE A 42 13.56 4.65 6.30
C ILE A 42 14.14 5.76 5.43
N LYS A 43 15.32 5.56 4.85
CA LYS A 43 15.98 6.55 3.98
C LYS A 43 15.09 6.95 2.81
N ASN A 44 14.52 5.96 2.12
CA ASN A 44 13.64 6.18 0.98
C ASN A 44 12.32 6.84 1.38
N TYR A 45 11.74 6.44 2.51
CA TYR A 45 10.51 7.03 3.04
C TYR A 45 10.71 8.51 3.38
N VAL A 46 11.77 8.86 4.11
CA VAL A 46 12.05 10.25 4.49
C VAL A 46 12.32 11.11 3.25
N SER A 47 13.07 10.58 2.28
CA SER A 47 13.33 11.28 1.02
C SER A 47 12.03 11.55 0.25
N LEU A 48 11.21 10.52 0.04
CA LEU A 48 9.95 10.62 -0.69
C LEU A 48 8.94 11.53 0.03
N TYR A 49 8.86 11.43 1.37
CA TYR A 49 7.97 12.27 2.16
C TYR A 49 8.34 13.75 2.06
N LYS A 50 9.64 14.07 2.09
CA LYS A 50 10.13 15.44 1.89
C LYS A 50 9.81 15.96 0.50
N GLU A 51 9.93 15.14 -0.54
CA GLU A 51 9.61 15.52 -1.92
C GLU A 51 8.12 15.83 -2.09
N LYS A 52 7.24 14.96 -1.58
CA LYS A 52 5.78 15.14 -1.68
C LYS A 52 5.22 16.21 -0.77
N TYR A 53 5.83 16.41 0.41
CA TYR A 53 5.34 17.33 1.44
C TYR A 53 6.46 18.25 1.97
N PRO A 54 7.04 19.12 1.13
CA PRO A 54 8.26 19.88 1.48
C PRO A 54 8.09 20.81 2.69
N CYS A 55 6.88 21.34 2.90
CA CYS A 55 6.58 22.25 4.01
C CYS A 55 6.02 21.55 5.27
N SER A 56 5.97 20.22 5.30
CA SER A 56 5.45 19.48 6.45
C SER A 56 6.38 19.60 7.66
N LYS A 57 5.82 19.90 8.84
CA LYS A 57 6.56 19.91 10.11
C LYS A 57 7.17 18.54 10.45
N SER A 58 6.56 17.46 9.95
CA SER A 58 7.06 16.09 10.14
C SER A 58 8.43 15.88 9.50
N ASN A 59 8.83 16.68 8.51
CA ASN A 59 10.17 16.59 7.90
C ASN A 59 11.30 16.79 8.92
N VAL A 60 11.10 17.63 9.93
CA VAL A 60 12.10 17.87 10.98
C VAL A 60 12.28 16.62 11.83
N MET A 61 11.17 16.05 12.31
CA MET A 61 11.16 14.82 13.11
C MET A 61 11.74 13.64 12.33
N TYR A 62 11.26 13.41 11.11
CA TYR A 62 11.71 12.29 10.29
C TYR A 62 13.20 12.38 9.95
N ARG A 63 13.70 13.58 9.68
CA ARG A 63 15.13 13.78 9.46
C ARG A 63 15.95 13.46 10.72
N ALA A 64 15.53 13.95 11.89
CA ALA A 64 16.24 13.69 13.14
C ALA A 64 16.35 12.18 13.43
N LEU A 65 15.24 11.46 13.34
CA LEU A 65 15.20 10.01 13.58
C LEU A 65 16.05 9.23 12.56
N ALA A 66 16.03 9.65 11.29
CA ALA A 66 16.86 9.02 10.27
C ALA A 66 18.36 9.34 10.44
N SER A 67 18.72 10.52 10.98
CA SER A 67 20.11 10.86 11.27
C SER A 67 20.67 10.04 12.44
N GLU A 68 19.91 9.89 13.53
CA GLU A 68 20.30 9.07 14.68
C GLU A 68 20.41 7.58 14.31
N MET A 69 19.61 7.11 13.36
CA MET A 69 19.67 5.74 12.84
C MET A 69 21.06 5.38 12.30
N ASP A 70 21.68 6.28 11.53
CA ASP A 70 23.02 6.06 10.97
C ASP A 70 24.10 6.15 12.06
N GLU A 71 23.95 7.06 13.03
CA GLU A 71 24.89 7.25 14.15
C GLU A 71 24.93 6.06 15.11
N TYR A 72 23.76 5.57 15.52
CA TYR A 72 23.62 4.50 16.51
C TYR A 72 23.43 3.12 15.88
N ASN A 73 23.46 3.03 14.54
CA ASN A 73 23.16 1.81 13.79
C ASN A 73 21.82 1.21 14.27
N ASP A 74 20.76 2.01 14.30
CA ASP A 74 19.44 1.63 14.83
C ASP A 74 18.42 1.42 13.70
N THR A 75 17.18 1.09 14.06
CA THR A 75 15.98 1.12 13.20
C THR A 75 14.80 1.70 14.01
N PRO A 76 14.59 3.03 14.00
CA PRO A 76 13.60 3.67 14.85
C PRO A 76 12.19 3.08 14.69
N TYR A 77 11.59 2.67 15.81
CA TYR A 77 10.34 1.89 15.84
C TYR A 77 9.16 2.57 15.12
N VAL A 78 9.10 3.92 15.15
CA VAL A 78 8.01 4.67 14.51
C VAL A 78 7.88 4.33 13.01
N PHE A 79 8.99 4.08 12.32
CA PHE A 79 8.95 3.72 10.90
C PHE A 79 8.39 2.31 10.68
N GLY A 80 8.50 1.41 11.66
CA GLY A 80 7.84 0.12 11.61
C GLY A 80 6.32 0.22 11.72
N VAL A 81 5.81 1.20 12.47
CA VAL A 81 4.37 1.52 12.52
C VAL A 81 3.91 2.03 11.16
N LEU A 82 4.63 3.00 10.57
CA LEU A 82 4.31 3.55 9.25
C LEU A 82 4.37 2.47 8.16
N TYR A 83 5.42 1.64 8.17
CA TYR A 83 5.58 0.53 7.23
C TYR A 83 4.39 -0.43 7.26
N ASN A 84 4.00 -0.88 8.46
CA ASN A 84 2.89 -1.81 8.61
C ASN A 84 1.55 -1.17 8.24
N GLU A 85 1.39 0.14 8.47
CA GLU A 85 0.18 0.86 8.08
C GLU A 85 0.05 0.99 6.57
N ILE A 86 1.11 1.37 5.86
CA ILE A 86 1.13 1.41 4.38
C ILE A 86 0.81 0.02 3.82
N ARG A 87 1.41 -1.03 4.41
CA ARG A 87 1.13 -2.42 4.06
C ARG A 87 -0.33 -2.80 4.31
N ALA A 88 -0.91 -2.39 5.43
CA ALA A 88 -2.30 -2.65 5.76
C ALA A 88 -3.24 -1.94 4.76
N VAL A 89 -2.96 -0.69 4.40
CA VAL A 89 -3.72 0.03 3.37
C VAL A 89 -3.63 -0.66 2.01
N GLU A 90 -2.43 -1.09 1.60
CA GLU A 90 -2.23 -1.76 0.30
C GLU A 90 -2.99 -3.10 0.21
N ARG A 91 -3.15 -3.79 1.35
CA ARG A 91 -3.92 -5.04 1.47
C ARG A 91 -5.42 -4.83 1.72
N GLY A 92 -5.87 -3.59 1.91
CA GLY A 92 -7.26 -3.30 2.29
C GLY A 92 -7.62 -3.72 3.71
N GLU A 93 -6.63 -3.83 4.60
CA GLU A 93 -6.76 -4.24 6.01
C GLU A 93 -6.77 -3.04 6.98
N SER A 94 -6.39 -1.83 6.53
CA SER A 94 -6.39 -0.63 7.38
C SER A 94 -7.82 -0.14 7.67
N THR A 95 -8.07 0.24 8.93
CA THR A 95 -9.32 0.87 9.37
C THR A 95 -9.27 2.40 9.33
N ASP A 96 -8.08 2.96 9.50
CA ASP A 96 -7.89 4.39 9.77
C ASP A 96 -7.47 5.16 8.52
N ASN A 97 -6.85 4.48 7.55
CA ASN A 97 -6.35 5.06 6.31
C ASN A 97 -6.98 4.38 5.09
N LYS A 98 -7.10 5.14 4.00
CA LYS A 98 -7.70 4.68 2.74
C LYS A 98 -6.72 4.83 1.59
N LYS A 99 -6.72 3.86 0.68
CA LYS A 99 -5.91 3.92 -0.55
C LYS A 99 -6.26 5.19 -1.34
N GLY A 100 -5.23 5.89 -1.81
CA GLY A 100 -5.32 7.17 -2.51
C GLY A 100 -5.50 8.40 -1.59
N SER A 101 -5.51 8.23 -0.26
CA SER A 101 -5.70 9.35 0.68
C SER A 101 -4.53 9.46 1.66
N GLY A 102 -4.02 10.67 1.81
CA GLY A 102 -2.92 10.98 2.73
C GLY A 102 -1.62 10.22 2.40
N PRO A 103 -0.58 10.38 3.24
CA PRO A 103 0.72 9.76 3.01
C PRO A 103 0.67 8.22 3.05
N MET A 104 -0.15 7.63 3.92
CA MET A 104 -0.23 6.18 4.10
C MET A 104 -0.97 5.47 2.96
N GLY A 105 -1.89 6.16 2.29
CA GLY A 105 -2.66 5.61 1.18
C GLY A 105 -2.06 5.90 -0.20
N ASP A 106 -1.00 6.69 -0.26
CA ASP A 106 -0.38 7.09 -1.52
C ASP A 106 0.46 5.93 -2.10
N SER A 107 0.22 5.65 -3.39
CA SER A 107 0.78 4.49 -4.07
C SER A 107 2.30 4.55 -4.23
N ASP A 108 2.92 5.73 -4.17
CA ASP A 108 4.37 5.83 -4.24
C ASP A 108 5.03 5.33 -2.95
N PHE A 109 4.38 5.49 -1.80
CA PHE A 109 4.87 4.90 -0.55
C PHE A 109 4.68 3.38 -0.53
N ALA A 110 3.61 2.87 -1.13
CA ALA A 110 3.39 1.42 -1.25
C ALA A 110 4.49 0.72 -2.08
N LYS A 111 5.13 1.43 -3.03
CA LYS A 111 6.26 0.90 -3.81
C LYS A 111 7.52 0.67 -2.97
N LEU A 112 7.60 1.26 -1.77
CA LEU A 112 8.71 1.05 -0.83
C LEU A 112 8.57 -0.24 -0.01
N LEU A 113 7.44 -0.95 -0.11
CA LEU A 113 7.21 -2.19 0.61
C LEU A 113 8.00 -3.35 0.00
N TYR A 114 8.52 -4.21 0.87
CA TYR A 114 9.28 -5.38 0.47
C TYR A 114 8.37 -6.58 0.21
N LYS A 115 8.77 -7.39 -0.77
CA LYS A 115 8.15 -8.66 -1.14
C LYS A 115 8.93 -9.84 -0.56
#